data_AF-A0A1G1NWV5-F1
#
_entry.id   AF-A0A1G1NWV5-F1
#
_cell.length_a   1.000
_cell.length_b   1.000
_cell.length_c   1.000
_cell.angle_alpha   90.00
_cell.angle_beta   90.00
_cell.angle_gamma   90.00
#
_symmetry.space_group_name_H-M   'P 1'
#
loop_
_entity.id
_entity.type
_entity.pdbx_description
1 polymer ?
#
loop_
_entity_poly.entity_id
_entity_poly.type
_entity_poly.pdbx_seq_one_letter_code
_entity_poly.pdbx_strand_id
1 'polypeptide(L)'
;MFVWLFHRISGILLFVLIGLQIITGYVLGGELTTPWQKAFAGIHRIQAINLSILFLFIFHAFYGIRTMLIDLGIKKEKFLFWFFTILGILIFCIGAYFIVTKVPIKTA
;
A
#
# COMPACT_ATOMS: atom_id res chain seq x y z
N MET A 1 11.30 8.61 -16.99
CA MET A 1 9.87 8.93 -17.15
C MET A 1 8.93 8.05 -16.32
N PHE A 2 9.11 6.72 -16.30
CA PHE A 2 8.25 5.79 -15.53
C PHE A 2 8.05 6.19 -14.05
N VAL A 3 9.15 6.39 -13.30
CA VAL A 3 9.11 6.67 -11.85
C VAL A 3 8.22 7.87 -11.54
N TRP A 4 8.33 8.93 -12.32
CA TRP A 4 7.53 10.14 -12.16
C TRP A 4 6.04 9.89 -12.40
N LEU A 5 5.70 9.14 -13.46
CA LEU A 5 4.30 8.84 -13.79
C LEU A 5 3.69 7.91 -12.73
N PHE A 6 4.43 6.88 -12.35
CA PHE A 6 4.05 5.96 -11.29
C PHE A 6 3.79 6.73 -9.99
N HIS A 7 4.68 7.65 -9.59
CA HIS A 7 4.53 8.38 -8.34
C HIS A 7 3.24 9.22 -8.29
N ARG A 8 2.85 9.86 -9.40
CA ARG A 8 1.59 10.61 -9.50
C ARG A 8 0.36 9.71 -9.42
N ILE A 9 0.32 8.68 -10.26
CA ILE A 9 -0.82 7.77 -10.33
C ILE A 9 -0.99 7.02 -9.00
N SER A 10 0.11 6.50 -8.45
CA SER A 10 0.08 5.82 -7.15
C SER A 10 -0.35 6.74 -6.01
N GLY A 11 0.02 8.03 -6.04
CA GLY A 11 -0.44 9.00 -5.04
C GLY A 11 -1.96 9.18 -5.04
N ILE A 12 -2.56 9.33 -6.24
CA ILE A 12 -4.02 9.43 -6.39
C ILE A 12 -4.71 8.14 -5.93
N LEU A 13 -4.20 6.98 -6.34
CA LEU A 13 -4.76 5.69 -5.94
C LEU A 13 -4.65 5.48 -4.43
N LEU A 14 -3.51 5.81 -3.82
CA LEU A 14 -3.31 5.70 -2.37
C LEU A 14 -4.24 6.62 -1.59
N PHE A 15 -4.45 7.86 -2.06
CA PHE A 15 -5.39 8.78 -1.43
C PHE A 15 -6.79 8.15 -1.31
N VAL A 16 -7.28 7.53 -2.39
CA VAL A 16 -8.59 6.86 -2.40
C VAL A 16 -8.58 5.59 -1.55
N LEU A 17 -7.61 4.70 -1.77
CA LEU A 17 -7.59 3.37 -1.14
C LEU A 17 -7.32 3.45 0.37
N ILE A 18 -6.39 4.30 0.81
CA ILE A 18 -6.14 4.52 2.24
C ILE A 18 -7.34 5.22 2.87
N GLY A 19 -7.93 6.22 2.20
CA GLY A 19 -9.16 6.86 2.70
C GLY A 19 -10.28 5.84 2.96
N LEU A 20 -10.50 4.93 2.02
CA LEU A 20 -11.43 3.81 2.18
C LEU A 20 -11.05 2.91 3.36
N GLN A 21 -9.78 2.54 3.51
CA GLN A 21 -9.32 1.68 4.61
C GLN A 21 -9.42 2.36 5.99
N ILE A 22 -9.19 3.67 6.07
CA ILE A 22 -9.39 4.44 7.30
C ILE A 22 -10.87 4.40 7.70
N ILE A 23 -11.78 4.75 6.79
CA ILE A 23 -13.22 4.78 7.06
C ILE A 23 -13.73 3.40 7.48
N THR A 24 -13.38 2.36 6.72
CA THR A 24 -13.82 1.00 7.03
C THR A 24 -13.14 0.42 8.27
N GLY A 25 -11.94 0.88 8.61
CA GLY A 25 -11.20 0.47 9.81
C GLY A 25 -11.86 0.92 11.11
N TYR A 26 -12.46 2.10 11.15
CA TYR A 26 -13.22 2.56 12.33
C TYR A 26 -14.38 1.63 12.70
N VAL A 27 -14.99 0.98 11.71
CA VAL A 27 -16.09 0.03 11.93
C VAL A 27 -15.62 -1.25 12.61
N LEU A 28 -14.36 -1.66 12.40
CA LEU A 28 -13.82 -2.88 13.01
C LEU A 28 -13.50 -2.74 14.51
N GLY A 29 -13.41 -1.51 15.03
CA GLY A 29 -13.18 -1.25 16.45
C GLY A 29 -14.43 -1.42 17.33
N GLY A 30 -15.61 -1.58 16.73
CA GLY A 30 -16.89 -1.70 17.43
C GLY A 30 -17.61 -3.02 17.16
N GLU A 31 -18.79 -3.19 17.78
CA GLU A 31 -19.65 -4.35 17.53
C GLU A 31 -20.32 -4.27 16.15
N LEU A 32 -20.27 -5.37 15.39
CA LEU A 32 -20.84 -5.47 14.05
C LEU A 32 -22.32 -5.91 14.11
N THR A 33 -23.18 -5.07 14.66
CA THR A 33 -24.59 -5.38 14.95
C THR A 33 -25.51 -5.21 13.74
N THR A 34 -25.16 -4.30 12.81
CA THR A 34 -25.97 -3.97 11.64
C THR A 34 -25.40 -4.55 10.33
N PRO A 35 -26.25 -4.76 9.29
CA PRO A 35 -25.79 -5.25 7.99
C PRO A 35 -24.72 -4.37 7.33
N TRP A 36 -24.82 -3.03 7.46
CA TRP A 36 -23.86 -2.12 6.86
C TRP A 36 -22.49 -2.19 7.55
N GLN A 37 -22.44 -2.37 8.87
CA GLN A 37 -21.18 -2.56 9.60
C GLN A 37 -20.45 -3.82 9.14
N LYS A 38 -21.20 -4.93 8.97
CA LYS A 38 -20.65 -6.18 8.43
C LYS A 38 -20.15 -6.01 6.99
N ALA A 39 -20.86 -5.26 6.15
CA ALA A 39 -20.42 -4.97 4.79
C ALA A 39 -19.12 -4.15 4.77
N PHE A 40 -19.01 -3.10 5.58
CA PHE A 40 -17.81 -2.26 5.69
C PHE A 40 -16.62 -3.07 6.23
N ALA A 41 -16.84 -3.90 7.25
CA ALA A 41 -15.84 -4.83 7.74
C ALA A 41 -15.39 -5.82 6.66
N GLY A 42 -16.31 -6.28 5.79
CA GLY A 42 -16.01 -7.09 4.64
C GLY A 42 -15.09 -6.39 3.64
N ILE A 43 -15.40 -5.14 3.28
CA ILE A 43 -14.57 -4.32 2.38
C ILE A 43 -13.16 -4.13 2.93
N HIS A 44 -13.02 -3.81 4.22
CA HIS A 44 -11.73 -3.65 4.88
C HIS A 44 -10.84 -4.90 4.72
N ARG A 45 -11.45 -6.08 4.76
CA ARG A 45 -10.77 -7.38 4.71
C ARG A 45 -10.50 -7.89 3.29
N ILE A 46 -10.89 -7.16 2.24
CA ILE A 46 -10.62 -7.57 0.85
C ILE A 46 -9.10 -7.60 0.62
N GLN A 47 -8.56 -8.80 0.46
CA GLN A 47 -7.12 -9.03 0.30
C GLN A 47 -6.53 -8.26 -0.89
N ALA A 48 -7.25 -8.20 -2.02
CA ALA A 48 -6.81 -7.48 -3.21
C ALA A 48 -6.59 -5.97 -2.96
N ILE A 49 -7.46 -5.34 -2.15
CA ILE A 49 -7.30 -3.93 -1.77
C ILE A 49 -6.08 -3.77 -0.87
N ASN A 50 -5.93 -4.62 0.14
CA ASN A 50 -4.81 -4.56 1.08
C ASN A 50 -3.45 -4.81 0.41
N LEU A 51 -3.37 -5.78 -0.50
CA LEU A 51 -2.17 -6.03 -1.31
C LEU A 51 -1.86 -4.86 -2.25
N SER A 52 -2.89 -4.25 -2.85
CA SER A 52 -2.73 -3.09 -3.72
C SER A 52 -2.20 -1.89 -2.94
N ILE A 53 -2.73 -1.61 -1.75
CA ILE A 53 -2.24 -0.56 -0.86
C ILE A 53 -0.80 -0.83 -0.46
N LEU A 54 -0.48 -2.06 -0.03
CA LEU A 54 0.88 -2.43 0.36
C LEU A 54 1.88 -2.18 -0.79
N PHE A 55 1.57 -2.67 -1.99
CA PHE A 55 2.38 -2.46 -3.18
C PHE A 55 2.55 -0.97 -3.47
N LEU A 56 1.45 -0.25 -3.64
CA LEU A 56 1.47 1.16 -4.03
C LEU A 56 2.22 2.00 -2.99
N PHE A 57 2.00 1.76 -1.70
CA PHE A 57 2.61 2.52 -0.62
C PHE A 57 4.13 2.36 -0.59
N ILE A 58 4.63 1.12 -0.65
CA ILE A 58 6.07 0.82 -0.63
C ILE A 58 6.78 1.51 -1.81
N PHE A 59 6.29 1.28 -3.03
CA PHE A 59 6.94 1.83 -4.22
C PHE A 59 6.76 3.35 -4.32
N HIS A 60 5.61 3.91 -3.89
CA HIS A 60 5.40 5.35 -3.84
C HIS A 60 6.39 6.02 -2.87
N ALA A 61 6.54 5.48 -1.66
CA ALA A 61 7.46 6.00 -0.66
C ALA A 61 8.92 5.93 -1.14
N PHE A 62 9.36 4.79 -1.66
CA PHE A 62 10.73 4.63 -2.12
C PHE A 62 11.08 5.46 -3.35
N TYR A 63 10.16 5.63 -4.30
CA TYR A 63 10.38 6.53 -5.42
C TYR A 63 10.32 8.01 -5.02
N GLY A 64 9.55 8.36 -3.99
CA GLY A 64 9.59 9.68 -3.36
C GLY A 64 10.95 9.94 -2.71
N ILE A 65 11.45 9.01 -1.88
CA ILE A 65 12.77 9.11 -1.25
C ILE A 65 13.89 9.19 -2.30
N ARG A 66 13.82 8.38 -3.37
CA ARG A 66 14.75 8.48 -4.51
C ARG A 66 14.80 9.90 -5.04
N THR A 67 13.64 10.52 -5.25
CA THR A 67 13.54 11.89 -5.79
C THR A 67 14.18 12.89 -4.82
N MET A 68 13.84 12.81 -3.53
CA MET A 68 14.46 13.65 -2.49
C MET A 68 15.99 13.51 -2.46
N LEU A 69 16.52 12.29 -2.56
CA LEU A 69 17.97 12.05 -2.58
C LEU A 69 18.68 12.63 -3.81
N ILE A 70 18.01 12.59 -4.97
CA ILE A 70 18.53 13.21 -6.20
C ILE A 70 18.52 14.74 -6.06
N ASP A 71 17.45 15.30 -5.51
CA ASP A 71 17.31 16.75 -5.28
C ASP A 71 18.35 17.27 -4.27
N LEU A 72 18.76 16.42 -3.31
CA LEU A 72 19.88 16.69 -2.38
C LEU A 72 21.28 16.53 -3.02
N GLY A 73 21.36 16.19 -4.31
CA GLY A 73 22.62 16.18 -5.07
C GLY A 73 23.23 14.80 -5.34
N ILE A 74 22.55 13.70 -4.97
CA ILE A 74 23.05 12.36 -5.31
C ILE A 74 22.83 12.08 -6.79
N LYS A 75 23.91 12.14 -7.58
CA LYS A 75 23.90 11.94 -9.05
C LYS A 75 23.87 10.47 -9.50
N LYS A 76 23.48 9.53 -8.63
CA LYS A 76 23.50 8.08 -8.90
C LYS A 76 22.11 7.54 -9.25
N GLU A 77 21.42 8.17 -10.21
CA GLU A 77 20.01 7.90 -10.51
C GLU A 77 19.66 6.43 -10.81
N LYS A 78 20.48 5.76 -11.64
CA LYS A 78 20.26 4.36 -12.05
C LYS A 78 20.48 3.40 -10.87
N PHE A 79 21.50 3.66 -10.06
CA PHE A 79 21.77 2.88 -8.85
C PHE A 79 20.63 3.04 -7.85
N LEU A 80 20.22 4.28 -7.55
CA LEU A 80 19.10 4.54 -6.64
C LEU A 80 17.80 3.87 -7.13
N PHE A 81 17.52 3.93 -8.44
CA PHE A 81 16.37 3.26 -9.03
C PHE A 81 16.37 1.75 -8.74
N TRP A 82 17.46 1.05 -9.06
CA TRP A 82 17.54 -0.40 -8.83
C TRP A 82 17.57 -0.76 -7.35
N PHE A 83 18.29 0.01 -6.54
CA PHE A 83 18.36 -0.20 -5.09
C PHE A 83 16.96 -0.17 -4.47
N PHE A 84 16.21 0.90 -4.70
CA PHE A 84 14.85 1.06 -4.17
C PHE A 84 13.85 0.06 -4.79
N THR A 85 14.04 -0.32 -6.06
CA THR A 85 13.18 -1.33 -6.70
C THR A 85 13.37 -2.70 -6.07
N ILE A 86 14.61 -3.15 -5.91
CA ILE A 86 14.93 -4.45 -5.29
C ILE A 86 14.46 -4.46 -3.83
N LEU A 87 14.78 -3.40 -3.07
CA LEU A 87 14.33 -3.28 -1.70
C LEU A 87 12.80 -3.28 -1.58
N GLY A 88 12.12 -2.57 -2.49
CA GLY A 88 10.65 -2.55 -2.59
C GLY A 88 10.05 -3.92 -2.85
N ILE A 89 10.62 -4.68 -3.80
CA ILE A 89 10.18 -6.05 -4.10
C ILE A 89 10.35 -6.95 -2.87
N LEU A 90 11.50 -6.88 -2.19
CA LEU A 90 11.76 -7.72 -1.01
C LEU A 90 10.74 -7.43 0.11
N ILE A 91 10.53 -6.16 0.46
CA ILE A 91 9.58 -5.77 1.50
C ILE A 91 8.15 -6.12 1.10
N PHE A 92 7.78 -5.92 -0.18
CA PHE A 92 6.47 -6.30 -0.69
C PHE A 92 6.23 -7.80 -0.58
N CYS A 93 7.18 -8.64 -1.01
CA CYS A 93 7.06 -10.10 -0.91
C CYS A 93 6.88 -10.56 0.54
N ILE A 94 7.64 -9.99 1.47
CA ILE A 94 7.50 -10.28 2.91
C ILE A 94 6.12 -9.87 3.41
N GLY A 95 5.68 -8.64 3.15
CA GLY A 95 4.37 -8.16 3.60
C GLY A 95 3.20 -8.92 2.95
N ALA A 96 3.30 -9.23 1.66
CA ALA A 96 2.31 -10.01 0.93
C ALA A 96 2.20 -11.43 1.50
N TYR A 97 3.31 -12.07 1.85
CA TYR A 97 3.31 -13.35 2.53
C TYR A 97 2.49 -13.30 3.83
N PHE A 98 2.67 -12.27 4.67
CA PHE A 98 1.88 -12.10 5.89
C PHE A 98 0.38 -11.88 5.60
N ILE A 99 0.04 -11.01 4.64
CA ILE A 99 -1.36 -10.74 4.28
C ILE A 99 -2.06 -12.01 3.76
N VAL A 100 -1.38 -12.81 2.94
CA VAL A 100 -1.98 -14.01 2.33
C VAL A 100 -2.05 -15.17 3.31
N THR A 101 -1.05 -15.38 4.18
CA THR A 101 -0.94 -16.59 5.00
C THR A 101 -1.37 -16.43 6.45
N LYS A 102 -1.30 -15.22 7.02
CA LYS A 102 -1.51 -14.99 8.46
C LYS A 102 -2.76 -14.18 8.78
N VAL A 103 -3.48 -13.67 7.77
CA VAL A 103 -4.79 -13.04 7.98
C VAL A 103 -5.86 -14.10 7.75
N PRO A 104 -6.41 -14.74 8.81
CA PRO A 104 -7.49 -15.69 8.64
C PRO A 104 -8.68 -14.95 8.03
N ILE A 105 -9.13 -15.41 6.86
CA ILE A 105 -10.44 -15.06 6.34
C ILE A 105 -11.44 -15.71 7.30
N LYS A 106 -11.79 -15.03 8.38
CA LYS A 106 -13.00 -15.37 9.14
C LYS A 106 -14.16 -15.05 8.20
N THR A 107 -14.57 -16.05 7.42
CA THR A 107 -15.88 -16.09 6.77
C THR A 107 -16.90 -15.94 7.89
N ALA A 108 -17.46 -14.74 7.99
CA ALA A 108 -18.60 -14.47 8.86
C ALA A 108 -19.87 -15.08 8.24
#